data_AF-A0A1I6HPN4-F1
#
_entry.id   AF-A0A1I6HPN4-F1
#
_cell.length_a   1.000
_cell.length_b   1.000
_cell.length_c   1.000
_cell.angle_alpha   90.00
_cell.angle_beta   90.00
_cell.angle_gamma   90.00
#
_symmetry.space_group_name_H-M   'P 1'
#
loop_
_entity.id
_entity.type
_entity.pdbx_description
1 polymer ?
#
loop_
_entity_poly.entity_id
_entity_poly.type
_entity_poly.pdbx_seq_one_letter_code
_entity_poly.pdbx_strand_id
1 'polypeptide(L)'
;MKVGMQKVNDNEWLVQMGNAIVRLDRFTTHLLRITLKYGASASADNSSAMFNSYLAMTRKLDALAPNDWSKLLDNVSREDLRVWLCLTKDNALKNKALEKMGAFAETQMRQDMSSVPLPPEKAQTEALFRFIKRIYELEDNGEIEFFYDNSAYL
;
A
#
# COMPACT_ATOMS: atom_id res chain seq x y z
N MET A 1 15.94 6.85 -24.53
CA MET A 1 15.28 5.55 -24.33
C MET A 1 13.80 5.71 -24.62
N LYS A 2 13.20 4.88 -25.49
CA LYS A 2 11.75 4.81 -25.62
C LYS A 2 11.24 3.82 -24.58
N VAL A 3 10.47 4.30 -23.62
CA VAL A 3 9.74 3.45 -22.67
C VAL A 3 8.31 3.33 -23.19
N GLY A 4 7.89 2.12 -23.52
CA GLY A 4 6.52 1.82 -23.93
C GLY A 4 5.80 1.08 -22.80
N MET A 5 4.57 1.47 -22.49
CA MET A 5 3.69 0.72 -21.59
C MET A 5 2.46 0.27 -22.36
N GLN A 6 2.17 -1.03 -22.31
CA GLN A 6 0.96 -1.62 -22.89
C GLN A 6 0.25 -2.45 -21.82
N LYS A 7 -1.02 -2.14 -21.55
CA LYS A 7 -1.88 -2.96 -20.70
C LYS A 7 -2.19 -4.27 -21.43
N VAL A 8 -1.98 -5.41 -20.76
CA VAL A 8 -2.26 -6.75 -21.32
C VAL A 8 -3.58 -7.29 -20.79
N ASN A 9 -3.75 -7.24 -19.48
CA ASN A 9 -4.95 -7.67 -18.74
C ASN A 9 -5.24 -6.64 -17.64
N ASP A 10 -6.32 -6.84 -16.87
CA ASP A 10 -6.67 -5.89 -15.80
C ASP A 10 -5.59 -5.71 -14.73
N ASN A 11 -4.83 -6.76 -14.43
CA ASN A 11 -3.74 -6.73 -13.44
C ASN A 11 -2.33 -6.80 -14.05
N GLU A 12 -2.17 -6.81 -15.38
CA GLU A 12 -0.88 -7.02 -16.03
C GLU A 12 -0.53 -5.94 -17.07
N TRP A 13 0.72 -5.50 -17.02
CA TRP A 13 1.31 -4.51 -17.92
C TRP A 13 2.59 -5.04 -18.55
N LEU A 14 2.75 -4.82 -19.85
CA LEU A 14 4.01 -4.99 -20.56
C LEU A 14 4.73 -3.65 -20.57
N VAL A 15 5.92 -3.62 -19.97
CA VAL A 15 6.80 -2.46 -19.98
C VAL A 15 8.01 -2.76 -20.85
N GLN A 16 8.16 -2.01 -21.94
CA GLN A 16 9.31 -2.08 -22.82
C GLN A 16 10.34 -1.01 -22.41
N MET A 17 11.57 -1.42 -22.11
CA MET A 17 12.70 -0.55 -21.81
C MET A 17 13.88 -0.91 -22.71
N GLY A 18 14.06 -0.15 -23.80
CA GLY A 18 15.11 -0.46 -24.79
C GLY A 18 14.84 -1.82 -25.45
N ASN A 19 15.77 -2.77 -25.27
CA ASN A 19 15.68 -4.13 -25.81
C ASN A 19 15.02 -5.13 -24.82
N ALA A 20 14.66 -4.70 -23.62
CA ALA A 20 14.00 -5.54 -22.63
C ALA A 20 12.49 -5.31 -22.67
N ILE A 21 11.73 -6.40 -22.59
CA ILE A 21 10.28 -6.40 -22.39
C ILE A 21 10.03 -7.16 -21.09
N VAL A 22 9.42 -6.49 -20.12
CA VAL A 22 9.12 -7.07 -18.80
C VAL A 22 7.61 -7.03 -18.56
N ARG A 23 7.05 -8.15 -18.10
CA ARG A 23 5.67 -8.22 -17.59
C ARG A 23 5.65 -7.84 -16.12
N LEU A 24 4.84 -6.85 -15.76
CA LEU A 24 4.69 -6.35 -14.41
C LEU A 24 3.23 -6.45 -13.98
N ASP A 25 3.01 -6.83 -12.72
CA ASP A 25 1.71 -6.72 -12.06
C ASP A 25 1.42 -5.24 -11.69
N ARG A 26 0.21 -4.99 -11.17
CA ARG A 26 -0.23 -3.64 -10.80
C ARG A 26 0.63 -3.04 -9.69
N PHE A 27 1.00 -3.83 -8.69
CA PHE A 27 1.85 -3.40 -7.59
C PHE A 27 3.25 -2.97 -8.07
N THR A 28 3.90 -3.81 -8.86
CA THR A 28 5.24 -3.59 -9.40
C THR A 28 5.24 -2.46 -10.42
N THR A 29 4.14 -2.25 -11.15
CA THR A 29 3.98 -1.06 -12.00
C THR A 29 3.92 0.22 -11.17
N HIS A 30 3.21 0.22 -10.03
CA HIS A 30 3.22 1.35 -9.11
C HIS A 30 4.60 1.59 -8.48
N LEU A 31 5.30 0.53 -8.07
CA LEU A 31 6.66 0.62 -7.57
C LEU A 31 7.62 1.16 -8.64
N LEU A 32 7.49 0.71 -9.88
CA LEU A 32 8.28 1.21 -11.00
C LEU A 32 8.01 2.70 -11.21
N ARG A 33 6.75 3.15 -11.15
CA ARG A 33 6.41 4.58 -11.26
C ARG A 33 7.05 5.40 -10.14
N ILE A 34 7.01 4.93 -8.90
CA ILE A 34 7.68 5.57 -7.76
C ILE A 34 9.20 5.60 -8.01
N THR A 35 9.77 4.48 -8.42
CA THR A 35 11.22 4.33 -8.68
C THR A 35 11.67 5.22 -9.84
N LEU A 36 10.90 5.37 -10.91
CA LEU A 36 11.22 6.29 -12.01
C LEU A 36 11.10 7.76 -11.57
N LYS A 37 10.13 8.08 -10.73
CA LYS A 37 9.91 9.44 -10.22
C LYS A 37 11.05 9.91 -9.30
N TYR A 38 11.58 9.02 -8.46
CA TYR A 38 12.61 9.38 -7.47
C TYR A 38 14.02 8.90 -7.84
N GLY A 39 14.15 7.82 -8.60
CA GLY A 39 15.43 7.26 -9.04
C GLY A 39 16.18 8.13 -10.06
N ALA A 40 15.51 9.08 -10.71
CA ALA A 40 16.17 10.08 -11.56
C ALA A 40 16.86 11.20 -10.77
N SER A 41 16.59 11.35 -9.46
CA SER A 41 17.17 12.38 -8.61
C SER A 41 18.13 11.74 -7.61
N ALA A 42 19.44 11.81 -7.84
CA ALA A 42 20.46 11.15 -7.02
C ALA A 42 20.76 11.87 -5.68
N SER A 43 19.73 12.33 -4.96
CA SER A 43 19.87 13.08 -3.70
C SER A 43 19.33 12.31 -2.50
N ALA A 44 20.01 12.44 -1.35
CA ALA A 44 19.72 11.77 -0.08
C ALA A 44 18.29 11.96 0.48
N ASP A 45 17.51 12.89 -0.10
CA ASP A 45 16.13 13.22 0.29
C ASP A 45 15.07 12.19 -0.19
N ASN A 46 15.48 11.19 -0.97
CA ASN A 46 14.55 10.22 -1.58
C ASN A 46 13.94 9.21 -0.61
N SER A 47 14.57 8.93 0.53
CA SER A 47 14.04 7.96 1.50
C SER A 47 12.68 8.40 2.04
N SER A 48 12.58 9.67 2.43
CA SER A 48 11.32 10.28 2.86
C SER A 48 10.28 10.30 1.73
N ALA A 49 10.72 10.53 0.49
CA ALA A 49 9.84 10.58 -0.66
C ALA A 49 9.24 9.21 -1.03
N MET A 50 10.02 8.13 -0.92
CA MET A 50 9.51 6.76 -1.07
C MET A 50 8.53 6.41 0.05
N PHE A 51 8.88 6.70 1.30
CA PHE A 51 8.02 6.48 2.46
C PHE A 51 6.66 7.17 2.31
N ASN A 52 6.67 8.45 1.91
CA ASN A 52 5.44 9.21 1.65
C ASN A 52 4.62 8.62 0.48
N SER A 53 5.28 8.07 -0.53
CA SER A 53 4.61 7.43 -1.67
C SER A 53 3.94 6.12 -1.27
N TYR A 54 4.59 5.33 -0.42
CA TYR A 54 3.98 4.14 0.17
C TYR A 54 2.76 4.51 1.02
N LEU A 55 2.85 5.53 1.87
CA LEU A 55 1.69 6.02 2.61
C LEU A 55 0.57 6.46 1.67
N ALA A 56 0.89 7.14 0.58
CA ALA A 56 -0.10 7.55 -0.42
C ALA A 56 -0.80 6.35 -1.09
N MET A 57 -0.11 5.23 -1.31
CA MET A 57 -0.72 4.01 -1.87
C MET A 57 -1.79 3.42 -0.95
N THR A 58 -1.64 3.56 0.36
CA THR A 58 -2.64 3.06 1.33
C THR A 58 -3.96 3.82 1.29
N ARG A 59 -4.03 5.00 0.67
CA ARG A 59 -5.30 5.72 0.43
C ARG A 59 -6.29 4.93 -0.42
N LYS A 60 -5.82 3.96 -1.19
CA LYS A 60 -6.69 3.03 -1.92
C LYS A 60 -7.69 2.30 -0.99
N LEU A 61 -7.36 2.13 0.29
CA LEU A 61 -8.26 1.55 1.29
C LEU A 61 -9.55 2.36 1.51
N ASP A 62 -9.60 3.63 1.13
CA ASP A 62 -10.85 4.41 1.15
C ASP A 62 -11.93 3.75 0.29
N ALA A 63 -11.53 3.20 -0.86
CA ALA A 63 -12.36 2.50 -1.82
C ALA A 63 -12.61 1.02 -1.47
N LEU A 64 -12.06 0.50 -0.36
CA LEU A 64 -12.23 -0.90 0.01
C LEU A 64 -13.68 -1.20 0.40
N ALA A 65 -14.23 -2.28 -0.15
CA ALA A 65 -15.56 -2.77 0.18
C ALA A 65 -15.74 -2.96 1.70
N PRO A 66 -16.87 -2.55 2.31
CA PRO A 66 -17.10 -2.66 3.75
C PRO A 66 -16.97 -4.07 4.32
N ASN A 67 -17.20 -5.10 3.49
CA ASN A 67 -17.14 -6.51 3.87
C ASN A 67 -15.74 -7.13 3.74
N ASP A 68 -14.84 -6.49 3.00
CA ASP A 68 -13.49 -7.00 2.76
C ASP A 68 -12.47 -6.45 3.75
N TRP A 69 -12.87 -5.49 4.59
CA TRP A 69 -12.05 -4.99 5.70
C TRP A 69 -11.65 -6.09 6.67
N SER A 70 -12.56 -6.99 7.05
CA SER A 70 -12.23 -8.11 7.94
C SER A 70 -11.19 -9.04 7.31
N LYS A 71 -11.38 -9.42 6.04
CA LYS A 71 -10.45 -10.26 5.30
C LYS A 71 -9.05 -9.65 5.20
N LEU A 72 -8.97 -8.34 4.97
CA LEU A 72 -7.70 -7.62 4.97
C LEU A 72 -7.03 -7.68 6.35
N LEU A 73 -7.79 -7.38 7.41
CA LEU A 73 -7.28 -7.33 8.78
C LEU A 73 -6.83 -8.71 9.29
N ASP A 74 -7.47 -9.79 8.84
CA ASP A 74 -7.10 -11.17 9.17
C ASP A 74 -5.80 -11.61 8.47
N ASN A 75 -5.49 -11.01 7.31
CA ASN A 75 -4.35 -11.39 6.47
C ASN A 75 -3.12 -10.49 6.62
N VAL A 76 -3.21 -9.45 7.46
CA VAL A 76 -2.14 -8.48 7.70
C VAL A 76 -1.54 -8.69 9.09
N SER A 77 -0.21 -8.56 9.19
CA SER A 77 0.47 -8.59 10.49
C SER A 77 0.02 -7.43 11.38
N ARG A 78 -0.29 -7.73 12.65
CA ARG A 78 -0.66 -6.71 13.65
C ARG A 78 0.42 -5.64 13.83
N GLU A 79 1.69 -6.00 13.69
CA GLU A 79 2.80 -5.06 13.79
C GLU A 79 2.81 -4.08 12.62
N ASP A 80 2.65 -4.59 11.40
CA ASP A 80 2.63 -3.77 10.18
C ASP A 80 1.39 -2.86 10.16
N LEU A 81 0.23 -3.38 10.61
CA LEU A 81 -1.00 -2.61 10.78
C LEU A 81 -0.83 -1.48 11.81
N ARG A 82 -0.19 -1.77 12.96
CA ARG A 82 0.09 -0.77 14.00
C ARG A 82 0.98 0.35 13.46
N VAL A 83 2.05 -0.01 12.75
CA VAL A 83 2.95 0.96 12.13
C VAL A 83 2.17 1.85 11.16
N TRP A 84 1.34 1.27 10.29
CA TRP A 84 0.50 2.04 9.39
C TRP A 84 -0.51 2.95 10.12
N LEU A 85 -1.17 2.46 11.18
CA LEU A 85 -2.12 3.23 11.99
C LEU A 85 -1.44 4.41 12.72
N CYS A 86 -0.20 4.25 13.18
CA CYS A 86 0.56 5.33 13.80
C CYS A 86 0.96 6.40 12.78
N LEU A 87 1.33 6.00 11.56
CA LEU A 87 1.92 6.89 10.56
C LEU A 87 0.90 7.57 9.65
N THR A 88 -0.28 6.97 9.48
CA THR A 88 -1.37 7.55 8.68
C THR A 88 -1.78 8.89 9.28
N LYS A 89 -2.09 9.90 8.46
CA LYS A 89 -2.61 11.19 8.96
C LYS A 89 -4.13 11.28 8.92
N ASP A 90 -4.75 10.42 8.13
CA ASP A 90 -6.20 10.37 7.97
C ASP A 90 -6.85 9.64 9.14
N ASN A 91 -7.49 10.40 10.02
CA ASN A 91 -8.17 9.84 11.19
C ASN A 91 -9.46 9.09 10.82
N ALA A 92 -10.11 9.43 9.70
CA ALA A 92 -11.31 8.73 9.26
C ALA A 92 -10.97 7.32 8.79
N LEU A 93 -9.92 7.19 7.97
CA LEU A 93 -9.41 5.89 7.50
C LEU A 93 -8.92 5.03 8.68
N LYS A 94 -8.21 5.63 9.65
CA LYS A 94 -7.78 4.93 10.87
C LYS A 94 -8.96 4.38 11.67
N ASN A 95 -9.97 5.22 11.92
CA ASN A 95 -11.13 4.79 12.70
C ASN A 95 -11.92 3.71 11.97
N LYS A 96 -12.07 3.82 10.64
CA LYS A 96 -12.70 2.78 9.82
C LYS A 96 -11.96 1.43 9.93
N ALA A 97 -10.63 1.44 9.91
CA ALA A 97 -9.84 0.23 10.12
C ALA A 97 -10.04 -0.35 11.53
N LEU A 98 -10.00 0.50 12.57
CA LEU A 98 -10.13 0.10 13.97
C LEU A 98 -11.51 -0.47 14.29
N GLU A 99 -12.59 0.18 13.84
CA GLU A 99 -13.97 -0.27 14.04
C GLU A 99 -14.21 -1.66 13.44
N LYS A 100 -13.51 -2.00 12.36
CA LYS A 100 -13.63 -3.28 11.67
C LYS A 100 -12.80 -4.42 12.29
N MET A 101 -11.91 -4.12 13.24
CA MET A 101 -11.13 -5.12 13.98
C MET A 101 -11.92 -5.78 15.13
N GLY A 102 -13.04 -5.19 15.53
CA GLY A 102 -13.83 -5.61 16.68
C GLY A 102 -13.35 -5.01 18.00
N ALA A 103 -14.26 -4.82 18.96
CA ALA A 103 -14.07 -3.99 20.15
C ALA A 103 -12.83 -4.36 21.01
N PHE A 104 -12.54 -5.66 21.16
CA PHE A 104 -11.40 -6.12 21.95
C PHE A 104 -10.07 -5.84 21.24
N ALA A 105 -9.97 -6.18 19.94
CA ALA A 105 -8.76 -5.96 19.16
C ALA A 105 -8.49 -4.47 18.92
N GLU A 106 -9.54 -3.66 18.77
CA GLU A 106 -9.43 -2.20 18.72
C GLU A 106 -8.80 -1.65 20.00
N THR A 107 -9.32 -2.05 21.17
CA THR A 107 -8.84 -1.55 22.46
C THR A 107 -7.37 -1.90 22.67
N GLN A 108 -6.99 -3.14 22.37
CA GLN A 108 -5.61 -3.58 22.43
C GLN A 108 -4.72 -2.79 21.46
N MET A 109 -5.17 -2.60 20.21
CA MET A 109 -4.40 -1.86 19.20
C MET A 109 -4.20 -0.39 19.62
N ARG A 110 -5.22 0.26 20.18
CA ARG A 110 -5.10 1.63 20.70
C ARG A 110 -4.11 1.72 21.87
N GLN A 111 -4.10 0.72 22.76
CA GLN A 111 -3.11 0.63 23.83
C GLN A 111 -1.70 0.43 23.27
N ASP A 112 -1.53 -0.47 22.30
CA ASP A 112 -0.23 -0.77 21.67
C ASP A 112 0.32 0.44 20.90
N MET A 113 -0.55 1.23 20.26
CA MET A 113 -0.16 2.50 19.62
C MET A 113 0.36 3.53 20.61
N SER A 114 -0.14 3.54 21.85
CA SER A 114 0.24 4.51 22.88
C SER A 114 1.45 4.08 23.70
N SER A 115 1.63 2.77 23.91
CA SER A 115 2.61 2.21 24.83
C SER A 115 3.88 1.72 24.14
N VAL A 116 3.78 1.22 22.90
CA VAL A 116 4.90 0.64 22.19
C VAL A 116 5.54 1.70 21.29
N PRO A 117 6.84 2.00 21.43
CA PRO A 117 7.50 2.98 20.58
C PRO A 117 7.46 2.55 19.10
N LEU A 118 7.49 3.54 18.21
CA LEU A 118 7.64 3.31 16.79
C LEU A 118 9.04 2.73 16.52
N PRO A 119 9.16 1.72 15.62
CA PRO A 119 10.46 1.19 15.22
C PRO A 119 11.26 2.24 14.44
N PRO A 120 12.56 2.05 14.19
CA PRO A 120 13.35 2.99 13.39
C PRO A 120 12.80 3.16 11.97
N GLU A 121 13.04 4.31 11.34
CA GLU A 121 12.45 4.71 10.05
C GLU A 121 12.59 3.66 8.94
N LYS A 122 13.73 2.96 8.88
CA LYS A 122 13.94 1.85 7.93
C LYS A 122 12.93 0.71 8.14
N ALA A 123 12.74 0.29 9.38
CA ALA A 123 11.79 -0.75 9.73
C ALA A 123 10.33 -0.30 9.54
N GLN A 124 10.05 1.00 9.72
CA GLN A 124 8.73 1.57 9.38
C GLN A 124 8.44 1.47 7.88
N THR A 125 9.42 1.83 7.05
CA THR A 125 9.31 1.76 5.59
C THR A 125 9.09 0.33 5.11
N GLU A 126 9.80 -0.63 5.71
CA GLU A 126 9.65 -2.05 5.38
C GLU A 126 8.29 -2.61 5.82
N ALA A 127 7.83 -2.28 7.04
CA ALA A 127 6.51 -2.67 7.52
C ALA A 127 5.40 -2.13 6.61
N LEU A 128 5.52 -0.86 6.19
CA LEU A 128 4.59 -0.25 5.27
C LEU A 128 4.63 -0.88 3.88
N PHE A 129 5.82 -1.25 3.39
CA PHE A 129 5.97 -1.99 2.15
C PHE A 129 5.28 -3.35 2.21
N ARG A 130 5.49 -4.13 3.28
CA ARG A 130 4.83 -5.42 3.49
C ARG A 130 3.32 -5.27 3.57
N PHE A 131 2.84 -4.25 4.28
CA PHE A 131 1.42 -3.94 4.36
C PHE A 131 0.79 -3.67 2.99
N ILE A 132 1.39 -2.79 2.19
CA ILE A 132 0.89 -2.46 0.85
C ILE A 132 0.97 -3.67 -0.06
N LYS A 133 2.10 -4.39 -0.05
CA LYS A 133 2.25 -5.60 -0.85
C LYS A 133 1.13 -6.59 -0.56
N ARG A 134 0.80 -6.79 0.72
CA ARG A 134 -0.29 -7.69 1.13
C ARG A 134 -1.66 -7.23 0.61
N ILE A 135 -1.93 -5.92 0.61
CA ILE A 135 -3.16 -5.36 0.03
C ILE A 135 -3.27 -5.73 -1.46
N TYR A 136 -2.21 -5.54 -2.24
CA TYR A 136 -2.23 -5.85 -3.67
C TYR A 136 -2.30 -7.35 -3.94
N GLU A 137 -1.60 -8.19 -3.15
CA GLU A 137 -1.70 -9.65 -3.27
C GLU A 137 -3.14 -10.14 -3.05
N LEU A 138 -3.84 -9.60 -2.05
CA LEU A 138 -5.23 -9.96 -1.76
C LEU A 138 -6.18 -9.50 -2.87
N GLU A 139 -5.91 -8.35 -3.48
CA GLU A 139 -6.67 -7.86 -4.64
C GLU A 139 -6.43 -8.73 -5.87
N ASP A 140 -5.17 -9.06 -6.15
CA ASP A 140 -4.78 -9.88 -7.30
C ASP A 140 -5.35 -11.31 -7.19
N ASN A 141 -5.50 -11.82 -5.96
CA ASN A 141 -6.18 -13.09 -5.67
C ASN A 141 -7.72 -12.99 -5.72
N GLY A 142 -8.30 -11.80 -5.83
CA GLY A 142 -9.74 -11.58 -5.75
C GLY A 142 -10.33 -11.79 -4.36
N GLU A 143 -9.50 -11.80 -3.30
CA GLU A 143 -9.97 -11.94 -1.92
C GLU A 143 -10.64 -10.66 -1.41
N ILE A 144 -10.19 -9.51 -1.92
CA ILE A 144 -10.72 -8.18 -1.61
C ILE A 144 -11.03 -7.40 -2.90
N GLU A 145 -12.10 -6.60 -2.87
CA GLU A 145 -12.49 -5.75 -3.99
C GLU A 145 -12.52 -4.26 -3.60
N PHE A 146 -12.13 -3.41 -4.57
CA PHE A 146 -12.15 -1.96 -4.43
C PHE A 146 -13.23 -1.35 -5.33
N PHE A 147 -14.13 -0.58 -4.73
CA PHE A 147 -15.13 0.19 -5.45
C PHE A 147 -14.56 1.56 -5.83
N TYR A 148 -14.14 1.67 -7.08
CA TYR A 148 -13.73 2.95 -7.63
C TYR A 148 -14.96 3.66 -8.21
N ASP A 149 -15.46 4.69 -7.52
CA ASP A 149 -16.59 5.53 -7.99
C ASP A 149 -16.31 6.24 -9.33
N ASN A 150 -15.04 6.35 -9.70
CA ASN A 150 -14.62 6.64 -11.05
C ASN A 150 -13.73 5.51 -11.54
N SER A 151 -14.05 5.00 -12.72
CA SER A 151 -13.19 4.28 -13.66
C SER A 151 -11.91 5.07 -13.97
N ALA A 152 -11.08 5.34 -12.97
CA ALA A 152 -9.74 5.87 -13.11
C ALA A 152 -8.80 4.71 -13.44
N TYR A 153 -9.07 4.10 -14.61
CA TYR A 153 -8.04 3.50 -15.43
C TYR A 153 -7.07 4.64 -15.78
N LEU A 154 -5.96 4.72 -15.04
CA LEU A 154 -4.76 5.45 -15.44
C LEU A 154 -3.67 4.42 -15.73
#